data_AF-A0A7W1NT81-F1
#
_entry.id   AF-A0A7W1NT81-F1
#
_cell.length_a   1.000
_cell.length_b   1.000
_cell.length_c   1.000
_cell.angle_alpha   90.00
_cell.angle_beta   90.00
_cell.angle_gamma   90.00
#
_symmetry.space_group_name_H-M   'P 1'
#
loop_
_entity.id
_entity.type
_entity.pdbx_description
1 polymer ?
#
loop_
_entity_poly.entity_id
_entity_poly.type
_entity_poly.pdbx_seq_one_letter_code
_entity_poly.pdbx_strand_id
1 'polypeptide(L)'
;MMQLGILFLVMFIAAFFIVFRYIMSLRDPVAIQPFNPATIDWDAIGDDIIQDELAKGNKIAAIKHYRLLTGQGLKEAKNAIDYVLHHPDEHGKKKKAAYDAQDAGIRDLIEAGRLDEAVEIYQKFAGVDAYTARDAVDEIARDIHLNDQTASRTTFEVPPIDKTSQN
;
A
#
# COMPACT_ATOMS: atom_id res chain seq x y z
N MET A 1 11.90 64.95 -13.06
CA MET A 1 12.00 64.04 -11.90
C MET A 1 10.91 62.96 -11.84
N MET A 2 9.71 63.13 -12.42
CA MET A 2 8.65 62.09 -12.34
C MET A 2 8.84 60.87 -13.27
N GLN A 3 9.47 61.02 -14.44
CA GLN A 3 9.64 59.91 -15.40
C GLN A 3 10.56 58.78 -14.88
N LEU A 4 11.58 59.11 -14.09
CA LEU A 4 12.53 58.12 -13.59
C LEU A 4 11.86 57.16 -12.59
N GLY A 5 10.93 57.65 -11.76
CA GLY A 5 10.18 56.82 -10.81
C GLY A 5 9.21 55.83 -11.48
N ILE A 6 8.63 56.21 -12.62
CA ILE A 6 7.74 55.33 -13.39
C ILE A 6 8.51 54.16 -13.99
N LEU A 7 9.76 54.39 -14.46
CA LEU A 7 10.61 53.34 -15.00
C LEU A 7 10.96 52.28 -13.95
N PHE A 8 11.29 52.73 -12.72
CA PHE A 8 11.55 51.82 -11.60
C PHE A 8 10.30 51.02 -11.20
N LEU A 9 9.12 51.66 -11.19
CA LEU A 9 7.85 50.98 -10.91
C LEU A 9 7.56 49.89 -11.95
N VAL A 10 7.72 50.20 -13.24
CA VAL A 10 7.49 49.24 -14.34
C VAL A 10 8.49 48.10 -14.30
N MET A 11 9.76 48.37 -14.00
CA MET A 11 10.78 47.32 -13.82
C MET A 11 10.46 46.44 -12.61
N PHE A 12 9.96 47.01 -11.51
CA PHE A 12 9.57 46.26 -10.33
C PHE A 12 8.37 45.34 -10.60
N ILE A 13 7.36 45.85 -11.34
CA ILE A 13 6.21 45.06 -11.77
C ILE A 13 6.66 43.95 -12.73
N ALA A 14 7.52 44.26 -13.70
CA ALA A 14 8.03 43.25 -14.64
C ALA A 14 8.85 42.17 -13.92
N ALA A 15 9.75 42.56 -13.00
CA ALA A 15 10.52 41.62 -12.19
C ALA A 15 9.60 40.78 -11.28
N PHE A 16 8.58 41.39 -10.68
CA PHE A 16 7.57 40.67 -9.91
C PHE A 16 6.82 39.66 -10.79
N PHE A 17 6.41 40.03 -12.01
CA PHE A 17 5.75 39.12 -12.94
C PHE A 17 6.67 37.98 -13.40
N ILE A 18 7.96 38.24 -13.59
CA ILE A 18 8.95 37.23 -13.96
C ILE A 18 9.16 36.26 -12.80
N VAL A 19 9.36 36.76 -11.59
CA VAL A 19 9.53 35.95 -10.37
C VAL A 19 8.24 35.19 -10.06
N PHE A 20 7.09 35.83 -10.20
CA PHE A 20 5.78 35.22 -10.02
C PHE A 20 5.51 34.14 -11.08
N ARG A 21 5.83 34.39 -12.36
CA ARG A 21 5.81 33.36 -13.40
C ARG A 21 6.78 32.22 -13.08
N TYR A 22 7.96 32.52 -12.56
CA TYR A 22 8.98 31.53 -12.24
C TYR A 22 8.52 30.64 -11.06
N ILE A 23 7.98 31.24 -10.00
CA ILE A 23 7.36 30.53 -8.86
C ILE A 23 6.13 29.73 -9.31
N MET A 24 5.30 30.29 -10.19
CA MET A 24 4.10 29.61 -10.70
C MET A 24 4.42 28.54 -11.74
N SER A 25 5.58 28.59 -12.40
CA SER A 25 6.06 27.60 -13.39
C SER A 25 6.73 26.38 -12.75
N LEU A 26 7.09 26.45 -11.46
CA LEU A 26 7.50 25.29 -10.64
C LEU A 26 6.31 24.58 -9.99
N ARG A 27 5.10 25.12 -10.17
CA ARG A 27 3.87 24.45 -9.78
C ARG A 27 3.49 23.58 -10.97
N ASP A 28 3.96 22.33 -10.97
CA ASP A 28 3.54 21.34 -11.96
C ASP A 28 2.03 21.48 -12.16
N PRO A 29 1.53 21.66 -13.40
CA PRO A 29 0.12 21.54 -13.64
C PRO A 29 -0.20 20.12 -13.17
N VAL A 30 -0.91 20.03 -12.05
CA VAL A 30 -1.45 18.79 -11.55
C VAL A 30 -2.37 18.31 -12.65
N ALA A 31 -1.82 17.53 -13.59
CA ALA A 31 -2.59 16.71 -14.48
C ALA A 31 -3.48 15.93 -13.52
N ILE A 32 -4.79 16.16 -13.62
CA ILE A 32 -5.76 15.36 -12.91
C ILE A 32 -5.70 14.00 -13.60
N GLN A 33 -4.65 13.23 -13.31
CA GLN A 33 -4.62 11.83 -13.66
C GLN A 33 -5.85 11.23 -12.98
N PRO A 34 -6.67 10.47 -13.73
CA PRO A 34 -7.78 9.76 -13.13
C PRO A 34 -7.23 8.93 -11.98
N PHE A 35 -7.89 9.01 -10.83
CA PHE A 35 -7.50 8.21 -9.69
C PHE A 35 -7.57 6.73 -10.07
N ASN A 36 -6.44 6.03 -9.97
CA ASN A 36 -6.37 4.61 -10.23
C ASN A 36 -6.27 3.87 -8.89
N PRO A 37 -7.29 3.12 -8.45
CA PRO A 37 -7.25 2.40 -7.19
C PRO A 37 -6.14 1.32 -7.17
N ALA A 38 -5.67 0.86 -8.33
CA ALA A 38 -4.58 -0.11 -8.40
C ALA A 38 -3.21 0.43 -7.92
N THR A 39 -3.06 1.75 -7.76
CA THR A 39 -1.82 2.36 -7.22
C THR A 39 -1.87 2.60 -5.71
N ILE A 40 -2.97 2.21 -5.06
CA ILE A 40 -3.07 2.27 -3.61
C ILE A 40 -2.19 1.17 -3.03
N ASP A 41 -1.34 1.54 -2.08
CA ASP A 41 -0.61 0.59 -1.27
C ASP A 41 -1.52 0.10 -0.15
N TRP A 42 -2.22 -1.01 -0.43
CA TRP A 42 -3.19 -1.59 0.50
C TRP A 42 -2.54 -2.07 1.80
N ASP A 43 -1.27 -2.45 1.75
CA ASP A 43 -0.49 -2.87 2.93
C ASP A 43 -0.25 -1.67 3.85
N ALA A 44 0.21 -0.55 3.28
CA ALA A 44 0.39 0.68 4.04
C ALA A 44 -0.92 1.21 4.66
N ILE A 45 -2.06 1.08 3.99
CA ILE A 45 -3.35 1.46 4.61
C ILE A 45 -3.77 0.47 5.70
N GLY A 46 -3.38 -0.79 5.58
CA GLY A 46 -3.64 -1.83 6.56
C GLY A 46 -2.89 -1.65 7.89
N ASP A 47 -2.01 -0.66 7.99
CA ASP A 47 -1.30 -0.26 9.19
C ASP A 47 -2.27 0.14 10.32
N ASP A 48 -1.99 -0.34 11.53
CA ASP A 48 -2.86 -0.17 12.69
C ASP A 48 -3.08 1.31 13.05
N ILE A 49 -2.07 2.18 12.84
CA ILE A 49 -2.17 3.60 13.14
C ILE A 49 -3.11 4.28 12.16
N ILE A 50 -3.00 3.96 10.87
CA ILE A 50 -3.87 4.52 9.84
C ILE A 50 -5.31 4.05 10.05
N GLN A 51 -5.52 2.77 10.38
CA GLN A 51 -6.86 2.25 10.67
C GLN A 51 -7.50 2.93 11.89
N ASP A 52 -6.75 3.13 12.97
CA ASP A 52 -7.21 3.85 14.16
C ASP A 52 -7.55 5.32 13.85
N GLU A 53 -6.74 5.99 13.04
CA GLU A 53 -7.01 7.37 12.62
C GLU A 53 -8.24 7.48 11.71
N LEU A 54 -8.44 6.52 10.81
CA LEU A 54 -9.65 6.43 9.98
C LEU A 54 -10.89 6.19 10.84
N ALA A 55 -10.82 5.29 11.83
CA ALA A 55 -11.92 5.02 12.77
C ALA A 55 -12.28 6.25 13.62
N LYS A 56 -11.29 7.08 13.97
CA LYS A 56 -11.47 8.35 14.68
C LYS A 56 -11.91 9.52 13.78
N GLY A 57 -11.97 9.33 12.46
CA GLY A 57 -12.28 10.39 11.50
C GLY A 57 -11.14 11.41 11.30
N ASN A 58 -9.93 11.10 11.77
CA ASN A 58 -8.75 11.96 11.73
C ASN A 58 -8.02 11.89 10.38
N LYS A 59 -8.72 12.24 9.30
CA LYS A 59 -8.24 12.10 7.92
C LYS A 59 -6.87 12.73 7.64
N ILE A 60 -6.59 13.90 8.22
CA ILE A 60 -5.30 14.59 8.00
C ILE A 60 -4.14 13.77 8.57
N ALA A 61 -4.34 13.14 9.72
CA ALA A 61 -3.33 12.33 10.36
C ALA A 61 -3.08 11.05 9.53
N ALA A 62 -4.17 10.41 9.05
CA ALA A 62 -4.09 9.22 8.19
C ALA A 62 -3.31 9.51 6.89
N ILE A 63 -3.54 10.66 6.26
CA ILE A 63 -2.78 11.10 5.08
C ILE A 63 -1.30 11.30 5.41
N LYS A 64 -0.96 11.85 6.58
CA LYS A 64 0.44 12.03 6.98
C LYS A 64 1.14 10.68 7.18
N HIS A 65 0.50 9.76 7.91
CA HIS A 65 1.04 8.43 8.15
C HIS A 65 1.20 7.65 6.85
N TYR A 66 0.19 7.66 5.97
CA TYR A 66 0.27 6.99 4.68
C TYR A 66 1.41 7.52 3.80
N ARG A 67 1.66 8.84 3.82
CA ARG A 67 2.81 9.44 3.12
C ARG A 67 4.16 9.04 3.71
N LEU A 68 4.23 8.88 5.02
CA LEU A 68 5.46 8.47 5.70
C LEU A 68 5.85 7.04 5.30
N LEU A 69 4.85 6.16 5.19
CA LEU A 69 5.05 4.75 4.81
C LEU A 69 5.38 4.60 3.32
N THR A 70 4.62 5.27 2.45
CA THR A 70 4.69 5.05 0.99
C THR A 70 5.61 6.03 0.25
N GLY A 71 5.98 7.15 0.88
CA GLY A 71 6.70 8.24 0.22
C GLY A 71 5.89 9.01 -0.84
N GLN A 72 4.59 8.72 -0.98
CA GLN A 72 3.75 9.32 -2.01
C GLN A 72 3.54 10.84 -1.80
N GLY A 73 3.26 11.53 -2.91
CA GLY A 73 2.90 12.94 -2.89
C GLY A 73 1.60 13.20 -2.11
N LEU A 74 1.39 14.46 -1.73
CA LEU A 74 0.22 14.83 -0.91
C LEU A 74 -1.11 14.56 -1.62
N LYS A 75 -1.12 14.68 -2.95
CA LYS A 75 -2.32 14.46 -3.76
C LYS A 75 -2.68 12.98 -3.79
N GLU A 76 -1.70 12.12 -4.05
CA GLU A 76 -1.85 10.66 -4.15
C GLU A 76 -2.31 10.09 -2.82
N ALA A 77 -1.64 10.47 -1.73
CA ALA A 77 -2.00 10.04 -0.39
C ALA A 77 -3.40 10.50 0.03
N LYS A 78 -3.76 11.74 -0.30
CA LYS A 78 -5.13 12.22 -0.06
C LYS A 78 -6.13 11.36 -0.83
N ASN A 79 -5.88 11.11 -2.11
CA ASN A 79 -6.79 10.36 -2.94
C ASN A 79 -6.94 8.90 -2.48
N ALA A 80 -5.84 8.26 -2.04
CA ALA A 80 -5.87 6.92 -1.46
C ALA A 80 -6.77 6.90 -0.21
N ILE A 81 -6.50 7.75 0.78
CA ILE A 81 -7.32 7.84 2.00
C ILE A 81 -8.79 8.20 1.70
N ASP A 82 -9.03 9.11 0.76
CA ASP A 82 -10.38 9.46 0.31
C ASP A 82 -11.10 8.25 -0.28
N TYR A 83 -10.42 7.48 -1.12
CA TYR A 83 -10.99 6.29 -1.73
C TYR A 83 -11.42 5.28 -0.67
N VAL A 84 -10.57 5.01 0.32
CA VAL A 84 -10.85 4.05 1.41
C VAL A 84 -12.02 4.48 2.26
N LEU A 85 -12.12 5.77 2.58
CA LEU A 85 -13.26 6.31 3.33
C LEU A 85 -14.59 6.14 2.57
N HIS A 86 -14.56 6.20 1.23
CA HIS A 86 -15.74 6.02 0.40
C HIS A 86 -16.02 4.53 0.06
N HIS A 87 -15.01 3.66 0.13
CA HIS A 87 -15.08 2.22 -0.15
C HIS A 87 -14.59 1.40 1.07
N PRO A 88 -15.29 1.48 2.22
CA PRO A 88 -14.85 0.85 3.46
C PRO A 88 -14.84 -0.69 3.40
N ASP A 89 -15.57 -1.27 2.45
CA ASP A 89 -15.69 -2.71 2.27
C ASP A 89 -14.57 -3.33 1.42
N GLU A 90 -13.73 -2.53 0.75
CA GLU A 90 -12.59 -3.06 -0.03
C GLU A 90 -11.37 -3.38 0.85
N HIS A 91 -11.19 -2.66 1.96
CA HIS A 91 -10.05 -2.85 2.87
C HIS A 91 -10.22 -4.00 3.88
N GLY A 92 -11.42 -4.17 4.42
CA GLY A 92 -11.69 -5.18 5.45
C GLY A 92 -11.80 -6.61 4.89
N LYS A 93 -12.06 -6.75 3.58
CA LYS A 93 -12.25 -8.05 2.95
C LYS A 93 -10.94 -8.83 2.85
N LYS A 94 -9.79 -8.22 2.52
CA LYS A 94 -8.52 -8.96 2.32
C LYS A 94 -8.04 -9.71 3.58
N LYS A 95 -7.98 -9.06 4.75
CA LYS A 95 -7.52 -9.70 6.01
C LYS A 95 -8.49 -10.76 6.56
N LYS A 96 -9.81 -10.53 6.48
CA LYS A 96 -10.82 -11.48 6.98
C LYS A 96 -10.99 -12.68 6.05
N ALA A 97 -10.96 -12.44 4.74
CA ALA A 97 -10.97 -13.47 3.71
C ALA A 97 -9.79 -14.43 3.84
N ALA A 98 -8.57 -13.93 4.09
CA ALA A 98 -7.38 -14.75 4.22
C ALA A 98 -7.46 -15.71 5.43
N TYR A 99 -8.11 -15.28 6.51
CA TYR A 99 -8.30 -16.11 7.71
C TYR A 99 -9.39 -17.18 7.52
N ASP A 100 -10.56 -16.79 6.98
CA ASP A 100 -11.69 -17.73 6.76
C ASP A 100 -11.39 -18.73 5.62
N ALA A 101 -10.49 -18.39 4.70
CA ALA A 101 -10.05 -19.22 3.58
C ALA A 101 -9.08 -20.35 4.00
N GLN A 102 -8.27 -20.15 5.04
CA GLN A 102 -7.30 -21.17 5.50
C GLN A 102 -8.01 -22.46 5.96
N ASP A 103 -9.22 -22.34 6.51
CA ASP A 103 -10.04 -23.50 6.93
C ASP A 103 -10.76 -24.22 5.77
N ALA A 104 -10.81 -23.64 4.56
CA ALA A 104 -11.56 -24.19 3.42
C ALA A 104 -10.76 -25.15 2.52
N GLY A 105 -9.58 -25.61 2.96
CA GLY A 105 -8.71 -26.51 2.17
C GLY A 105 -8.01 -25.82 1.00
N ILE A 106 -7.93 -24.48 1.03
CA ILE A 106 -7.28 -23.70 -0.04
C ILE A 106 -5.78 -24.02 -0.13
N ARG A 107 -5.14 -24.34 0.98
CA ARG A 107 -3.72 -24.77 1.01
C ARG A 107 -3.48 -26.03 0.17
N ASP A 108 -4.33 -27.04 0.33
CA ASP A 108 -4.21 -28.31 -0.40
C ASP A 108 -4.40 -28.10 -1.91
N LEU A 109 -5.30 -27.19 -2.29
CA LEU A 109 -5.54 -26.84 -3.70
C LEU A 109 -4.32 -26.14 -4.32
N ILE A 110 -3.67 -25.25 -3.57
CA ILE A 110 -2.46 -24.55 -4.00
C ILE A 110 -1.29 -25.54 -4.14
N GLU A 111 -1.08 -26.42 -3.16
CA GLU A 111 -0.05 -27.46 -3.19
C GLU A 111 -0.27 -28.46 -4.34
N ALA A 112 -1.53 -28.74 -4.69
CA ALA A 112 -1.90 -29.55 -5.86
C ALA A 112 -1.77 -28.80 -7.19
N GLY A 113 -1.38 -27.52 -7.20
CA GLY A 113 -1.26 -26.68 -8.39
C GLY A 113 -2.61 -26.24 -9.00
N ARG A 114 -3.71 -26.41 -8.27
CA ARG A 114 -5.08 -26.10 -8.71
C ARG A 114 -5.46 -24.66 -8.32
N LEU A 115 -4.67 -23.71 -8.80
CA LEU A 115 -4.80 -22.29 -8.44
C LEU A 115 -6.16 -21.71 -8.84
N ASP A 116 -6.71 -22.10 -9.99
CA ASP A 116 -8.01 -21.60 -10.46
C ASP A 116 -9.15 -22.00 -9.51
N GLU A 117 -9.12 -23.23 -8.99
CA GLU A 117 -10.12 -23.71 -8.02
C GLU A 117 -9.91 -23.09 -6.64
N ALA A 118 -8.65 -22.87 -6.23
CA ALA A 118 -8.35 -22.13 -5.01
C ALA A 118 -8.95 -20.72 -5.05
N VAL A 119 -8.87 -20.03 -6.20
CA VAL A 119 -9.47 -18.71 -6.42
C VAL A 119 -11.00 -18.78 -6.30
N GLU A 120 -11.65 -19.75 -6.95
CA GLU A 120 -13.11 -19.90 -6.87
C GLU A 120 -13.60 -20.13 -5.44
N ILE A 121 -12.94 -21.05 -4.72
CA ILE A 121 -13.25 -21.34 -3.31
C ILE A 121 -13.03 -20.07 -2.48
N TYR A 122 -11.91 -19.37 -2.67
CA TYR A 122 -11.64 -18.12 -1.98
C TYR A 122 -12.75 -17.09 -2.23
N GLN A 123 -13.16 -16.87 -3.48
CA GLN A 123 -14.27 -15.96 -3.81
C GLN A 123 -15.57 -16.33 -3.08
N LYS A 124 -15.92 -17.62 -3.09
CA LYS A 124 -17.17 -18.12 -2.52
C LYS A 124 -17.22 -17.94 -1.01
N PHE A 125 -16.12 -18.18 -0.31
CA PHE A 125 -16.05 -18.07 1.15
C PHE A 125 -15.83 -16.64 1.61
N ALA A 126 -15.00 -15.88 0.91
CA ALA A 126 -14.66 -14.50 1.28
C ALA A 126 -15.65 -13.44 0.77
N GLY A 127 -16.46 -13.76 -0.25
CA GLY A 127 -17.34 -12.80 -0.91
C GLY A 127 -16.58 -11.70 -1.65
N VAL A 128 -15.39 -12.01 -2.18
CA VAL A 128 -14.56 -11.06 -2.93
C VAL A 128 -14.63 -11.28 -4.44
N ASP A 129 -14.24 -10.26 -5.20
CA ASP A 129 -14.10 -10.36 -6.65
C ASP A 129 -12.90 -11.24 -7.06
N ALA A 130 -12.84 -11.58 -8.36
CA ALA A 130 -11.84 -12.50 -8.89
C ALA A 130 -10.41 -11.97 -8.82
N TYR A 131 -10.23 -10.66 -8.93
CA TYR A 131 -8.92 -10.04 -8.85
C TYR A 131 -8.39 -10.11 -7.41
N THR A 132 -9.22 -9.72 -6.44
CA THR A 132 -8.89 -9.80 -5.02
C THR A 132 -8.63 -11.23 -4.55
N ALA A 133 -9.42 -12.20 -5.02
CA ALA A 133 -9.20 -13.61 -4.70
C ALA A 133 -7.87 -14.15 -5.25
N ARG A 134 -7.51 -13.77 -6.48
CA ARG A 134 -6.25 -14.20 -7.10
C ARG A 134 -5.04 -13.63 -6.38
N ASP A 135 -5.07 -12.34 -6.07
CA ASP A 135 -4.00 -11.67 -5.30
C ASP A 135 -3.74 -12.37 -3.95
N ALA A 136 -4.81 -12.72 -3.23
CA ALA A 136 -4.70 -13.44 -1.96
C ALA A 136 -4.21 -14.88 -2.11
N VAL A 137 -4.67 -15.62 -3.13
CA VAL A 137 -4.20 -16.98 -3.41
C VAL A 137 -2.72 -16.99 -3.79
N ASP A 138 -2.27 -16.02 -4.60
CA ASP A 138 -0.87 -15.86 -4.98
C ASP A 138 0.02 -15.56 -3.76
N GLU A 139 -0.47 -14.75 -2.82
CA GLU A 139 0.22 -14.49 -1.56
C GLU A 139 0.37 -15.75 -0.71
N ILE A 140 -0.71 -16.50 -0.50
CA ILE A 140 -0.70 -17.78 0.24
C ILE A 140 0.26 -18.77 -0.43
N ALA A 141 0.26 -18.84 -1.77
CA ALA A 141 1.17 -19.72 -2.51
C ALA A 141 2.64 -19.34 -2.33
N ARG A 142 2.97 -18.05 -2.22
CA ARG A 142 4.34 -17.60 -1.92
C ARG A 142 4.76 -18.06 -0.53
N ASP A 143 3.91 -17.87 0.47
CA ASP A 143 4.21 -18.23 1.86
C ASP A 143 4.41 -19.74 2.04
N ILE A 144 3.61 -20.56 1.37
CA ILE A 144 3.77 -22.02 1.38
C ILE A 144 5.15 -22.40 0.83
N HIS A 145 5.54 -21.88 -0.33
CA HIS A 145 6.85 -22.17 -0.92
C HIS A 145 8.03 -21.67 -0.06
N LEU A 146 7.86 -20.55 0.65
CA LEU A 146 8.85 -20.04 1.61
C LEU A 146 9.01 -20.97 2.81
N ASN A 147 7.91 -21.52 3.33
CA ASN A 147 7.90 -22.42 4.48
C ASN A 147 8.50 -23.80 4.18
N ASP A 148 8.28 -24.34 2.98
CA ASP A 148 8.92 -25.60 2.57
C ASP A 148 10.45 -25.49 2.48
N GLN A 149 10.94 -24.31 2.05
CA GLN A 149 12.37 -24.03 1.97
C GLN A 149 13.01 -23.80 3.34
N THR A 150 12.28 -23.30 4.33
CA THR A 150 12.79 -23.13 5.70
C THR A 150 12.77 -24.46 6.45
N ALA A 151 11.73 -25.28 6.30
CA ALA A 151 11.65 -26.64 6.85
C ALA A 151 12.78 -27.56 6.32
N SER A 152 13.14 -27.40 5.05
CA SER A 152 14.27 -28.14 4.44
C SER A 152 15.64 -27.68 4.97
N ARG A 153 15.76 -26.44 5.46
CA ARG A 153 17.01 -25.89 6.00
C ARG A 153 17.27 -26.24 7.47
N THR A 154 16.24 -26.45 8.28
CA THR A 154 16.37 -26.84 9.70
C THR A 154 16.61 -28.33 9.93
N THR A 155 16.59 -29.15 8.87
CA THR A 155 16.93 -30.60 8.96
C THR A 155 18.44 -30.87 8.88
N PHE A 156 19.29 -29.84 8.72
CA PHE A 156 20.75 -29.99 8.87
C PHE A 156 21.13 -30.06 10.35
N GLU A 157 21.06 -31.29 10.88
CA GLU A 157 21.99 -31.88 11.86
C GLU A 157 22.53 -30.96 12.97
N VAL A 158 21.85 -30.97 14.12
CA VAL A 158 22.54 -30.70 15.39
C VAL A 158 23.25 -32.00 15.77
N PRO A 159 24.60 -32.10 15.65
CA PRO A 159 25.30 -33.30 16.06
C PRO A 159 25.07 -33.54 17.56
N PRO A 160 25.04 -34.81 18.01
CA PRO A 160 24.86 -35.12 19.43
C PRO A 160 25.95 -34.41 20.23
N ILE A 161 25.54 -33.54 21.15
CA ILE A 161 26.45 -32.87 22.07
C ILE A 161 26.98 -33.96 23.01
N ASP A 162 28.18 -34.47 22.75
CA ASP A 162 28.89 -35.35 23.66
C ASP A 162 29.20 -34.58 24.95
N LYS A 163 28.49 -34.95 26.03
CA LYS A 163 28.63 -34.36 27.37
C LYS A 163 29.75 -35.04 28.15
N THR A 164 30.88 -35.38 27.52
CA THR A 164 31.96 -36.12 28.18
C THR A 164 33.33 -35.48 27.93
N SER A 165 33.51 -34.25 28.39
CA SER A 165 34.85 -33.72 28.72
C SER A 165 34.74 -32.55 29.69
N GLN A 166 34.45 -32.89 30.94
CA GLN A 166 34.99 -32.17 32.08
C GLN A 166 35.63 -33.21 33.00
N ASN A 167 36.95 -33.31 32.91
CA ASN A 167 37.82 -33.84 33.95
C ASN A 167 38.94 -32.83 34.16
#